data_AF-A0A6P4API7-F1
#
_entry.id   AF-A0A6P4API7-F1
#
_cell.length_a   1.000
_cell.length_b   1.000
_cell.length_c   1.000
_cell.angle_alpha   90.00
_cell.angle_beta   90.00
_cell.angle_gamma   90.00
#
_symmetry.space_group_name_H-M   'P 1'
#
loop_
_entity.id
_entity.type
_entity.pdbx_description
1 polymer ?
#
loop_
_entity_poly.entity_id
_entity_poly.type
_entity_poly.pdbx_seq_one_letter_code
_entity_poly.pdbx_strand_id
1 'polypeptide(L)'
;MKMLKDRNYLVEDSEINMSKEEFKAKYGENVVREDLKFNKAKRNDSSSDQIYVLFYAEKNASMIMKTFVNCINSNNVSRAILVSQQQITRNAWKCMDLLSANCQLEVFQVKMIAFMLLS
;
A
#
# COMPACT_ATOMS: atom_id res chain seq x y z
N MET A 1 4.45 6.66 -5.19
CA MET A 1 4.77 5.97 -6.45
C MET A 1 6.26 5.86 -6.73
N LYS A 2 7.06 6.91 -6.49
CA LYS A 2 8.52 6.92 -6.69
C LYS A 2 9.25 5.70 -6.08
N MET A 3 8.97 5.37 -4.83
CA MET A 3 9.50 4.18 -4.13
C MET A 3 9.28 2.85 -4.89
N LEU A 4 8.14 2.69 -5.56
CA LEU A 4 7.83 1.47 -6.31
C LEU A 4 8.64 1.43 -7.62
N LYS A 5 8.80 2.57 -8.30
CA LYS A 5 9.66 2.68 -9.50
C LYS A 5 11.11 2.35 -9.16
N ASP A 6 11.63 2.89 -8.06
CA ASP A 6 13.00 2.63 -7.60
C ASP A 6 13.24 1.14 -7.28
N ARG A 7 12.18 0.42 -6.88
CA ARG A 7 12.17 -1.02 -6.64
C ARG A 7 11.89 -1.87 -7.89
N ASN A 8 11.97 -1.30 -9.10
CA ASN A 8 11.70 -1.96 -10.39
C ASN A 8 10.27 -2.49 -10.56
N TYR A 9 9.27 -1.86 -9.93
CA TYR A 9 7.86 -2.12 -10.25
C TYR A 9 7.40 -1.29 -11.45
N LEU A 10 6.40 -1.81 -12.17
CA LEU A 10 5.80 -1.17 -13.32
C LEU A 10 4.95 0.02 -12.87
N VAL A 11 5.54 1.21 -12.89
CA VAL A 11 4.89 2.47 -12.54
C VAL A 11 5.05 3.42 -13.72
N GLU A 12 3.95 4.02 -14.15
CA GLU A 12 3.97 4.99 -15.24
C GLU A 12 4.50 6.34 -14.76
N ASP A 13 5.20 7.06 -15.63
CA ASP A 13 5.70 8.40 -15.30
C ASP A 13 4.56 9.38 -14.99
N SER A 14 3.38 9.19 -15.58
CA SER A 14 2.17 9.95 -15.27
C SER A 14 1.70 9.76 -13.82
N GLU A 15 1.93 8.60 -13.20
CA GLU A 15 1.59 8.38 -11.78
C GLU A 15 2.60 9.00 -10.82
N ILE A 16 3.80 9.31 -11.31
CA ILE A 16 4.86 9.95 -10.54
C ILE A 16 4.73 11.47 -10.63
N ASN A 17 4.44 11.97 -11.82
CA ASN A 17 4.28 13.39 -12.11
C ASN A 17 2.84 13.91 -11.89
N MET A 18 1.94 13.07 -11.36
CA MET A 18 0.55 13.43 -11.09
C MET A 18 0.47 14.62 -10.13
N SER A 19 -0.21 15.68 -10.58
CA SER A 19 -0.48 16.85 -9.75
C SER A 19 -1.55 16.56 -8.68
N LYS A 20 -1.60 17.40 -7.64
CA LYS A 20 -2.64 17.30 -6.58
C LYS A 20 -4.06 17.45 -7.15
N GLU A 21 -4.21 18.26 -8.20
CA GLU A 21 -5.48 18.51 -8.87
C GLU A 21 -5.93 17.29 -9.67
N GLU A 22 -5.02 16.67 -10.44
CA GLU A 22 -5.29 15.41 -11.14
C GLU A 22 -5.61 14.27 -10.18
N PHE A 23 -4.92 14.20 -9.04
CA PHE A 23 -5.23 13.22 -8.00
C PHE A 23 -6.66 13.38 -7.48
N LYS A 24 -7.08 14.62 -7.19
CA LYS A 24 -8.47 14.91 -6.78
C LYS A 24 -9.47 14.64 -7.89
N ALA A 25 -9.13 14.91 -9.14
CA ALA A 25 -10.00 14.60 -10.28
C ALA A 25 -10.18 13.08 -10.45
N LYS A 26 -9.12 12.29 -10.20
CA LYS A 26 -9.13 10.83 -10.35
C LYS A 26 -9.84 10.10 -9.18
N TYR A 27 -9.63 10.55 -7.95
CA TYR A 27 -10.13 9.89 -6.75
C TYR A 27 -11.30 10.62 -6.06
N GLY A 28 -11.69 11.78 -6.59
CA GLY A 28 -12.72 12.65 -6.03
C GLY A 28 -12.22 13.58 -4.93
N GLU A 29 -13.06 14.53 -4.54
CA GLU A 29 -12.75 15.51 -3.48
C GLU A 29 -12.76 14.87 -2.08
N ASN A 30 -13.58 13.82 -1.90
CA ASN A 30 -13.67 13.00 -0.69
C ASN A 30 -13.01 11.64 -0.90
N VAL A 31 -11.69 11.62 -1.06
CA VAL A 31 -10.94 10.37 -1.25
C VAL A 31 -11.11 9.46 -0.03
N VAL A 32 -11.85 8.37 -0.21
CA VAL A 32 -11.96 7.32 0.79
C VAL A 32 -10.64 6.56 0.79
N ARG A 33 -9.93 6.56 1.92
CA ARG A 33 -8.62 5.91 2.05
C ARG A 33 -8.68 4.41 1.75
N GLU A 34 -9.84 3.80 2.00
CA GLU A 34 -10.09 2.38 1.72
C GLU A 34 -10.11 2.07 0.22
N ASP A 35 -10.37 3.07 -0.64
CA ASP A 35 -10.31 2.94 -2.11
C ASP A 35 -8.90 3.17 -2.68
N LEU A 36 -7.99 3.74 -1.88
CA LEU A 36 -6.59 3.89 -2.27
C LEU A 36 -5.86 2.55 -2.12
N LYS A 37 -6.08 1.66 -3.08
CA LYS A 37 -5.36 0.39 -3.20
C LYS A 37 -4.60 0.38 -4.51
N PHE A 38 -3.30 0.13 -4.42
CA PHE A 38 -2.43 0.11 -5.60
C PHE A 38 -1.81 -1.28 -5.74
N ASN A 39 -2.17 -1.99 -6.80
CA ASN A 39 -1.47 -3.20 -7.22
C ASN A 39 -0.48 -2.80 -8.33
N LYS A 40 0.79 -3.21 -8.18
CA LYS A 40 1.81 -3.03 -9.22
C LYS A 40 2.53 -4.34 -9.44
N ALA A 41 2.60 -4.77 -10.69
CA ALA A 41 3.44 -5.89 -11.10
C ALA A 41 4.91 -5.45 -11.20
N LYS A 42 5.83 -6.37 -10.96
CA LYS A 42 7.25 -6.13 -11.20
C LYS A 42 7.52 -6.03 -12.70
N ARG A 43 8.52 -5.23 -13.09
CA ARG A 43 8.85 -5.00 -14.50
C ARG A 43 9.46 -6.23 -15.20
N ASN A 44 9.96 -7.19 -14.42
CA ASN A 44 10.58 -8.40 -14.95
C ASN A 44 9.51 -9.45 -15.28
N ASP A 45 9.70 -10.20 -16.37
CA ASP A 45 8.81 -11.21 -16.98
C ASP A 45 8.29 -12.33 -16.06
N SER A 46 8.71 -12.37 -14.79
CA SER A 46 8.19 -13.30 -13.78
C SER A 46 6.81 -12.81 -13.31
N SER A 47 5.79 -13.21 -14.05
CA SER A 47 4.36 -12.86 -13.97
C SER A 47 3.67 -13.01 -12.59
N SER A 48 4.38 -13.45 -11.55
CA SER A 48 3.82 -13.69 -10.21
C SER A 48 4.28 -12.66 -9.16
N ASP A 49 5.29 -11.84 -9.48
CA ASP A 49 5.89 -10.90 -8.53
C ASP A 49 5.09 -9.57 -8.51
N GLN A 50 4.07 -9.51 -7.67
CA GLN A 50 3.25 -8.30 -7.49
C GLN A 50 3.47 -7.68 -6.11
N ILE A 51 3.30 -6.35 -6.04
CA ILE A 51 3.26 -5.61 -4.78
C ILE A 51 1.92 -4.93 -4.62
N TYR A 52 1.37 -5.02 -3.41
CA TYR A 52 0.11 -4.39 -3.07
C TYR A 52 0.30 -3.31 -2.01
N VAL A 53 -0.11 -2.09 -2.29
CA VAL A 53 -0.01 -0.95 -1.36
C VAL A 53 -1.40 -0.58 -0.89
N LEU A 54 -1.56 -0.55 0.44
CA LEU A 54 -2.81 -0.29 1.14
C LEU A 54 -2.64 0.85 2.14
N PHE A 55 -3.64 1.71 2.24
CA PHE A 55 -3.66 2.78 3.23
C PHE A 55 -4.52 2.40 4.43
N TYR A 56 -3.90 2.36 5.61
CA TYR A 56 -4.57 2.08 6.87
C TYR A 56 -5.28 3.34 7.38
N ALA A 57 -6.61 3.26 7.41
CA ALA A 57 -7.47 4.19 8.12
C ALA A 57 -7.86 3.57 9.47
N GLU A 58 -7.60 4.30 10.54
CA GLU A 58 -7.68 3.86 11.94
C GLU A 58 -9.01 3.22 12.36
N LYS A 59 -10.09 3.51 11.64
CA LYS A 59 -11.43 3.00 11.97
C LYS A 59 -11.57 1.48 11.81
N ASN A 60 -10.81 0.80 10.93
CA ASN A 60 -11.19 -0.55 10.48
C ASN A 60 -10.02 -1.55 10.36
N ALA A 61 -9.33 -1.88 11.46
CA ALA A 61 -8.28 -2.93 11.45
C ALA A 61 -8.76 -4.28 10.88
N SER A 62 -9.99 -4.68 11.18
CA SER A 62 -10.59 -5.92 10.67
C SER A 62 -10.80 -5.90 9.14
N MET A 63 -11.09 -4.74 8.55
CA MET A 63 -11.27 -4.59 7.12
C MET A 63 -9.95 -4.68 6.35
N ILE A 64 -8.88 -4.15 6.94
CA ILE A 64 -7.52 -4.25 6.42
C ILE A 64 -7.13 -5.72 6.37
N MET A 65 -7.33 -6.45 7.47
CA MET A 65 -7.07 -7.89 7.56
C MET A 65 -7.80 -8.67 6.47
N LYS A 66 -9.11 -8.44 6.31
CA LYS A 66 -9.91 -9.09 5.27
C LYS A 66 -9.41 -8.78 3.86
N THR A 67 -9.14 -7.52 3.58
CA THR A 67 -8.60 -7.08 2.28
C THR A 67 -7.26 -7.74 2.01
N PHE A 68 -6.43 -7.90 3.05
CA PHE A 68 -5.11 -8.48 2.96
C PHE A 68 -5.13 -9.98 2.70
N VAL A 69 -5.92 -10.72 3.48
CA VAL A 69 -6.17 -12.15 3.27
C VAL A 69 -6.73 -12.39 1.87
N ASN A 70 -7.67 -11.56 1.43
CA ASN A 70 -8.20 -11.62 0.07
C ASN A 70 -7.11 -11.33 -0.96
N CYS A 71 -6.21 -10.38 -0.70
CA CYS A 71 -5.14 -10.04 -1.64
C CYS A 71 -4.13 -11.19 -1.80
N ILE A 72 -3.71 -11.82 -0.69
CA ILE A 72 -2.82 -12.99 -0.69
C ILE A 72 -3.48 -14.14 -1.46
N ASN A 73 -4.72 -14.46 -1.12
CA ASN A 73 -5.44 -15.60 -1.71
C ASN A 73 -5.81 -15.38 -3.18
N SER A 74 -6.24 -14.18 -3.57
CA SER A 74 -6.71 -13.91 -4.92
C SER A 74 -5.58 -13.66 -5.93
N ASN A 75 -4.43 -13.13 -5.50
CA ASN A 75 -3.42 -12.62 -6.43
C ASN A 75 -2.05 -13.30 -6.28
N ASN A 76 -1.90 -14.32 -5.42
CA ASN A 76 -0.59 -14.92 -5.08
C ASN A 76 0.48 -13.87 -4.73
N VAL A 77 0.03 -12.76 -4.15
CA VAL A 77 0.90 -11.61 -3.85
C VAL A 77 1.80 -11.99 -2.68
N SER A 78 3.10 -12.08 -2.94
CA SER A 78 4.09 -12.37 -1.91
C SER A 78 4.53 -11.12 -1.12
N ARG A 79 4.20 -9.91 -1.60
CA ARG A 79 4.66 -8.63 -1.05
C ARG A 79 3.54 -7.61 -0.90
N ALA A 80 3.45 -6.99 0.28
CA ALA A 80 2.50 -5.93 0.50
C ALA A 80 3.06 -4.84 1.40
N ILE A 81 2.61 -3.60 1.15
CA ILE A 81 2.97 -2.41 1.89
C ILE A 81 1.70 -1.85 2.53
N LEU A 82 1.74 -1.65 3.84
CA LEU A 82 0.70 -0.97 4.59
C LEU A 82 1.18 0.41 5.03
N VAL A 83 0.45 1.45 4.65
CA VAL A 83 0.76 2.83 5.00
C VAL A 83 -0.25 3.35 6.01
N SER A 84 0.16 3.55 7.26
CA SER A 84 -0.69 4.08 8.34
C SER A 84 -0.40 5.56 8.60
N GLN A 85 -1.44 6.39 8.73
CA GLN A 85 -1.27 7.80 9.13
C GLN A 85 -1.03 7.98 10.63
N GLN A 86 -1.56 7.06 11.45
CA GLN A 86 -1.52 7.13 12.90
C GLN A 86 -0.79 5.93 13.49
N GLN A 87 -0.56 5.95 14.81
CA GLN A 87 -0.01 4.79 15.47
C GLN A 87 -0.98 3.62 15.35
N ILE A 88 -0.47 2.49 14.87
CA ILE A 88 -1.24 1.26 14.76
C ILE A 88 -1.48 0.73 16.17
N THR A 89 -2.74 0.39 16.47
CA THR A 89 -3.13 -0.15 17.78
C THR A 89 -2.47 -1.50 18.02
N ARG A 90 -2.23 -1.85 19.29
CA ARG A 90 -1.59 -3.13 19.68
C ARG A 90 -2.32 -4.35 19.11
N ASN A 91 -3.65 -4.29 18.98
CA ASN A 91 -4.45 -5.37 18.40
C ASN A 91 -4.23 -5.50 16.90
N ALA A 92 -4.14 -4.37 16.18
CA ALA A 92 -3.85 -4.37 14.76
C ALA A 92 -2.42 -4.85 14.47
N TRP A 93 -1.45 -4.56 15.34
CA TRP A 93 -0.10 -5.11 15.25
C TRP A 93 -0.07 -6.64 15.33
N LYS A 94 -0.75 -7.23 16.33
CA LYS A 94 -0.88 -8.71 16.42
C LYS A 94 -1.45 -9.30 15.14
N CYS A 95 -2.41 -8.61 14.54
CA CYS A 95 -3.01 -9.02 13.28
C CYS A 95 -2.01 -8.97 12.12
N MET A 96 -1.23 -7.90 12.01
CA MET A 96 -0.19 -7.75 10.98
C MET A 96 0.93 -8.78 11.14
N ASP A 97 1.31 -9.09 12.38
CA ASP A 97 2.33 -10.07 12.71
C ASP A 97 1.93 -11.47 12.19
N LEU A 98 0.69 -11.89 12.46
CA LEU A 98 0.12 -13.13 11.92
C LEU A 98 0.09 -13.17 10.39
N LEU A 99 -0.12 -12.03 9.74
CA LEU A 99 -0.16 -11.93 8.28
C LEU A 99 1.24 -11.92 7.65
N SER A 100 2.23 -11.35 8.35
CA SER A 100 3.63 -11.33 7.91
C SER A 100 4.27 -12.72 7.86
N ALA A 101 3.67 -13.72 8.54
CA ALA A 101 4.06 -15.12 8.43
C ALA A 101 3.78 -15.71 7.03
N ASN A 102 2.77 -15.20 6.32
CA ASN A 102 2.35 -15.72 5.01
C ASN A 102 2.86 -14.88 3.83
N CYS A 103 3.32 -13.65 4.08
CA CYS A 103 3.83 -12.77 3.03
C CYS A 103 4.79 -11.71 3.60
N GLN A 104 5.59 -11.08 2.74
CA GLN A 104 6.42 -9.95 3.13
C GLN A 104 5.54 -8.70 3.28
N LEU A 105 5.14 -8.41 4.53
CA LEU A 105 4.40 -7.20 4.90
C LEU A 105 5.37 -6.11 5.40
N GLU A 106 5.40 -4.98 4.72
CA GLU A 106 6.11 -3.78 5.17
C GLU A 106 5.11 -2.73 5.68
N VAL A 107 5.33 -2.22 6.90
CA VAL A 107 4.45 -1.23 7.53
C VAL A 107 5.17 0.11 7.61
N PHE A 108 4.60 1.14 7.00
CA PHE A 108 5.12 2.51 7.05
C PHE A 108 4.14 3.44 7.75
N GLN A 109 4.68 4.37 8.55
CA GLN A 109 3.90 5.46 9.11
C GLN A 109 4.08 6.73 8.26
N VAL A 110 2.99 7.42 7.93
CA VAL A 110 3.02 8.64 7.09
C VAL A 110 3.86 9.74 7.73
N LYS A 111 3.89 9.84 9.07
CA LYS A 111 4.80 10.74 9.78
C LYS A 111 6.27 10.49 9.41
N MET A 112 6.65 9.25 9.15
CA MET A 112 8.00 8.84 8.79
C MET A 112 8.29 9.05 7.29
N ILE A 113 7.31 8.74 6.43
CA ILE A 113 7.44 8.92 4.97
C ILE A 113 7.54 10.42 4.61
N ALA A 114 6.73 11.27 5.23
CA ALA A 114 6.81 12.71 5.00
C ALA A 114 8.17 13.28 5.42
N PHE A 115 8.77 12.74 6.48
CA PHE A 115 10.08 13.16 6.95
C PHE A 115 11.21 12.76 5.98
N MET A 116 11.17 11.53 5.43
CA MET A 116 12.16 11.09 4.42
C MET A 116 12.04 11.80 3.07
N LEU A 117 10.87 12.32 2.70
CA LEU A 117 10.68 13.05 1.44
C LEU A 117 10.98 14.56 1.54
N LEU A 118 11.17 15.08 2.77
CA LEU A 118 11.50 16.47 3.06
C LEU A 118 12.98 16.67 3.47
N SER A 119 13.79 15.60 3.48
CA SER A 119 15.23 15.61 3.76
C SER A 119 16.02 15.46 2.47
#